data_AF-A0A427FKT4-F1
#
_entry.id   AF-A0A427FKT4-F1
#
_cell.length_a   1.000
_cell.length_b   1.000
_cell.length_c   1.000
_cell.angle_alpha   90.00
_cell.angle_beta   90.00
_cell.angle_gamma   90.00
#
_symmetry.space_group_name_H-M   'P 1'
#
loop_
_entity.id
_entity.type
_entity.pdbx_description
1 polymer ?
#
loop_
_entity_poly.entity_id
_entity_poly.type
_entity_poly.pdbx_seq_one_letter_code
_entity_poly.pdbx_strand_id
1 'polypeptide(L)'
;MDDLVGVLCLGVGAGTWWWLAGRMKKRGSGWLTRQVAGSFACCFMAVVVAGIAVSTGIVENKAPEQAKVPPVTEQHATAAKVELKTLGMTPAVYAKRINPLLEKYEKPYRVDPNEITKGEVQDILKTSLGPYTSLIAAVSKETGELVDVTLIGAGDGKPLSGIEIMLIASAALAAAAPDADYREVFKKLPDMLKGSDQTYGQVKLSVKPTDMMGTWFMAAPI
;
A
#
# COMPACT_ATOMS: atom_id res chain seq x y z
N MET A 1 35.01 -11.34 -30.16
CA MET A 1 33.63 -11.70 -30.56
C MET A 1 32.60 -10.87 -29.79
N ASP A 2 32.99 -10.29 -28.66
CA ASP A 2 32.13 -9.58 -27.72
C ASP A 2 31.60 -8.23 -28.25
N ASP A 3 32.39 -7.50 -29.06
CA ASP A 3 31.95 -6.23 -29.65
C ASP A 3 30.80 -6.40 -30.65
N LEU A 4 30.77 -7.53 -31.37
CA LEU A 4 29.75 -7.83 -32.36
C LEU A 4 28.41 -8.16 -31.70
N VAL A 5 28.44 -8.79 -30.51
CA VAL A 5 27.26 -9.06 -29.70
C VAL A 5 26.67 -7.76 -29.14
N GLY A 6 27.51 -6.84 -28.68
CA GLY A 6 27.08 -5.52 -28.19
C GLY A 6 26.34 -4.70 -29.26
N VAL A 7 26.91 -4.62 -30.47
CA VAL A 7 26.28 -3.90 -31.59
C VAL A 7 24.96 -4.55 -32.02
N LEU A 8 24.90 -5.89 -32.01
CA LEU A 8 23.69 -6.62 -32.38
C LEU A 8 22.57 -6.46 -31.35
N CYS A 9 22.89 -6.45 -30.05
CA CYS A 9 21.94 -6.16 -28.99
C CYS A 9 21.38 -4.73 -29.07
N LEU A 10 22.23 -3.74 -29.38
CA LEU A 10 21.78 -2.35 -29.56
C LEU A 10 20.87 -2.21 -30.79
N GLY A 11 21.21 -2.87 -31.90
CA GLY A 11 20.39 -2.86 -33.11
C GLY A 11 19.00 -3.47 -32.87
N VAL A 12 18.93 -4.61 -32.19
CA VAL A 12 17.66 -5.27 -31.83
C VAL A 12 16.86 -4.40 -30.87
N GLY A 13 17.50 -3.82 -29.85
CA GLY A 13 16.83 -2.93 -28.89
C GLY A 13 16.20 -1.71 -29.57
N ALA A 14 16.96 -1.02 -30.42
CA ALA A 14 16.48 0.15 -31.15
C ALA A 14 15.35 -0.20 -32.12
N GLY A 15 15.46 -1.32 -32.85
CA GLY A 15 14.42 -1.79 -33.77
C GLY A 15 13.12 -2.15 -33.07
N THR A 16 13.21 -2.86 -31.94
CA THR A 16 12.05 -3.26 -31.13
C THR A 16 11.33 -2.02 -30.56
N TRP A 17 12.10 -1.03 -30.11
CA TRP A 17 11.56 0.23 -29.60
C TRP A 17 10.87 1.06 -30.70
N TRP A 18 11.50 1.19 -31.87
CA TRP A 18 10.92 1.90 -33.01
C TRP A 18 9.59 1.29 -33.46
N TRP A 19 9.53 -0.05 -33.54
CA TRP A 19 8.31 -0.78 -33.88
C TRP A 19 7.20 -0.54 -32.85
N LEU A 20 7.53 -0.62 -31.55
CA LEU A 20 6.58 -0.42 -30.46
C LEU A 20 6.03 1.02 -30.45
N ALA A 21 6.89 2.02 -30.63
CA ALA A 21 6.51 3.42 -30.72
C ALA A 21 5.57 3.69 -31.92
N GLY A 22 5.87 3.09 -33.08
CA GLY A 22 5.01 3.17 -34.27
C GLY A 22 3.62 2.55 -34.06
N ARG A 23 3.55 1.43 -33.34
CA ARG A 23 2.29 0.75 -33.00
C ARG A 23 1.44 1.56 -32.01
N MET A 24 2.07 2.19 -31.02
CA MET A 24 1.38 3.03 -30.03
C MET A 24 0.85 4.34 -30.64
N LYS A 25 1.57 4.94 -31.59
CA LYS A 25 1.13 6.16 -32.29
C LYS A 25 -0.19 5.98 -33.05
N LYS A 26 -0.43 4.78 -33.62
CA LYS A 26 -1.68 4.46 -34.35
C LYS A 26 -2.91 4.30 -33.43
N ARG A 27 -2.74 4.20 -32.11
CA ARG A 27 -3.82 3.96 -31.13
C ARG A 27 -4.26 5.20 -30.34
N GLY A 28 -3.77 6.40 -30.69
CA GLY A 28 -4.21 7.67 -30.06
C GLY A 28 -3.69 7.93 -28.64
N SER A 29 -2.80 7.09 -28.11
CA SER A 29 -2.27 7.19 -26.73
C SER A 29 -1.00 8.07 -26.62
N GLY A 30 -1.04 9.27 -27.20
CA GLY A 30 0.13 10.17 -27.30
C GLY A 30 0.66 10.74 -25.98
N TRP A 31 -0.12 10.67 -24.90
CA TRP A 31 0.32 11.13 -23.57
C TRP A 31 1.16 10.06 -22.84
N LEU A 32 0.82 8.77 -23.00
CA LEU A 32 1.53 7.65 -22.38
C LEU A 32 2.93 7.43 -22.96
N THR A 33 3.12 7.69 -24.25
CA THR A 33 4.44 7.58 -24.91
C THR A 33 5.44 8.61 -24.39
N ARG A 34 4.99 9.79 -23.93
CA ARG A 34 5.88 10.82 -23.35
C ARG A 34 6.40 10.43 -21.96
N GLN A 35 5.56 9.81 -21.13
CA GLN A 35 5.95 9.37 -19.79
C GLN A 35 6.85 8.12 -19.82
N VAL A 36 6.54 7.16 -20.68
CA VAL A 36 7.31 5.92 -20.80
C VAL A 36 8.67 6.14 -21.49
N ALA A 37 8.75 7.05 -22.46
CA ALA A 37 10.04 7.40 -23.09
C ALA A 37 10.98 8.16 -22.14
N GLY A 38 10.45 9.01 -21.25
CA GLY A 38 11.27 9.70 -20.24
C GLY A 38 11.83 8.75 -19.17
N SER A 39 11.04 7.76 -18.76
CA SER A 39 11.43 6.83 -17.69
C SER A 39 12.43 5.76 -18.16
N PHE A 40 12.27 5.21 -19.37
CA PHE A 40 13.20 4.19 -19.87
C PHE A 40 14.58 4.73 -20.29
N ALA A 41 14.67 5.98 -20.75
CA ALA A 41 15.94 6.61 -21.09
C ALA A 41 16.84 6.83 -19.85
N CYS A 42 16.25 7.13 -18.69
CA CYS A 42 16.98 7.27 -17.43
C CYS A 42 17.52 5.93 -16.90
N CYS A 43 16.76 4.84 -17.02
CA CYS A 43 17.18 3.54 -16.50
C CYS A 43 18.26 2.86 -17.36
N PHE A 44 18.22 3.00 -18.69
CA PHE A 44 19.25 2.39 -19.54
C PHE A 44 20.60 3.13 -19.48
N MET A 45 20.62 4.45 -19.29
CA MET A 45 21.88 5.20 -19.13
C MET A 45 22.62 4.84 -17.84
N ALA A 46 21.91 4.57 -16.74
CA ALA A 46 22.54 4.16 -15.48
C ALA A 46 23.25 2.81 -15.57
N VAL A 47 22.68 1.84 -16.32
CA VAL A 47 23.27 0.51 -16.51
C VAL A 47 24.47 0.56 -17.47
N VAL A 48 24.43 1.42 -18.48
CA VAL A 48 25.56 1.58 -19.43
C VAL A 48 26.75 2.32 -18.78
N VAL A 49 26.51 3.32 -17.93
CA VAL A 49 27.59 4.01 -17.19
C VAL A 49 28.26 3.07 -16.17
N ALA A 50 27.48 2.24 -15.48
CA ALA A 50 28.03 1.24 -14.56
C ALA A 50 28.83 0.15 -15.30
N GLY A 51 28.40 -0.25 -16.50
CA GLY A 51 29.12 -1.23 -17.32
C GLY A 51 30.45 -0.72 -17.89
N ILE A 52 30.51 0.54 -18.32
CA ILE A 52 31.75 1.15 -18.86
C ILE A 52 32.78 1.39 -17.74
N ALA A 53 32.34 1.75 -16.52
CA ALA A 53 33.25 1.96 -15.39
C ALA A 53 34.00 0.67 -14.96
N VAL A 54 33.38 -0.50 -15.16
CA VAL A 54 33.99 -1.81 -14.86
C VAL A 54 34.95 -2.26 -15.98
N SER A 55 34.76 -1.83 -17.23
CA SER A 55 35.62 -2.24 -18.35
C SER A 55 36.84 -1.33 -18.60
N THR A 56 36.84 -0.08 -18.11
CA THR A 56 37.98 0.85 -18.29
C THR A 56 39.00 0.85 -17.14
N GLY A 57 38.83 -0.01 -16.13
CA GLY A 57 39.86 -0.21 -15.09
C GLY A 57 40.12 0.99 -14.17
N ILE A 58 39.17 1.91 -13.99
CA ILE A 58 39.32 3.12 -13.17
C ILE A 58 38.99 2.88 -11.68
N VAL A 59 38.46 1.70 -11.32
CA VAL A 59 38.24 1.35 -9.91
C VAL A 59 39.26 0.31 -9.47
N GLU A 60 40.28 0.79 -8.79
CA GLU A 60 41.28 -0.03 -8.12
C GLU A 60 40.63 -0.81 -6.97
N ASN A 61 40.75 -2.13 -7.04
CA ASN A 61 40.11 -3.08 -6.14
C ASN A 61 40.85 -3.08 -4.80
N LYS A 62 40.54 -2.10 -3.92
CA LYS A 62 41.11 -2.05 -2.57
C LYS A 62 40.36 -3.04 -1.68
N ALA A 63 40.92 -4.22 -1.52
CA ALA A 63 40.53 -5.18 -0.50
C ALA A 63 40.62 -4.53 0.89
N PRO A 64 39.59 -4.60 1.76
CA PRO A 64 39.74 -4.20 3.14
C PRO A 64 40.34 -5.36 3.94
N GLU A 65 41.54 -5.07 4.39
CA GLU A 65 42.33 -5.72 5.43
C GLU A 65 41.52 -5.90 6.73
N GLN A 66 41.70 -7.06 7.36
CA GLN A 66 41.19 -7.40 8.69
C GLN A 66 41.66 -6.38 9.74
N ALA A 67 40.73 -5.59 10.26
CA ALA A 67 40.85 -4.99 11.57
C ALA A 67 40.20 -5.92 12.61
N LYS A 68 41.00 -6.37 13.59
CA LYS A 68 40.54 -7.04 14.82
C LYS A 68 39.49 -6.16 15.51
N VAL A 69 38.23 -6.59 15.49
CA VAL A 69 37.15 -6.06 16.33
C VAL A 69 37.00 -7.03 17.51
N PRO A 70 36.95 -6.56 18.78
CA PRO A 70 36.70 -7.42 19.94
C PRO A 70 35.38 -8.19 19.78
N PRO A 71 35.21 -9.35 20.43
CA PRO A 71 34.06 -10.23 20.21
C PRO A 71 32.77 -9.46 20.51
N VAL A 72 32.04 -9.11 19.45
CA VAL A 72 30.66 -8.68 19.56
C VAL A 72 29.92 -9.90 20.07
N THR A 73 29.67 -9.87 21.37
CA THR A 73 28.73 -10.74 22.05
C THR A 73 27.52 -10.90 21.14
N GLU A 74 27.18 -12.14 20.81
CA GLU A 74 25.85 -12.50 20.32
C GLU A 74 24.85 -12.02 21.38
N GLN A 75 24.44 -10.76 21.26
CA GLN A 75 23.18 -10.30 21.77
C GLN A 75 22.15 -11.05 20.94
N HIS A 76 21.76 -12.22 21.46
CA HIS A 76 20.36 -12.60 21.49
C HIS A 76 19.57 -11.33 21.85
N ALA A 77 19.13 -10.62 20.82
CA ALA A 77 18.04 -9.68 20.94
C ALA A 77 16.87 -10.57 21.37
N THR A 78 16.71 -10.69 22.69
CA THR A 78 15.46 -11.09 23.30
C THR A 78 14.43 -10.26 22.56
N ALA A 79 13.56 -10.93 21.79
CA ALA A 79 12.47 -10.26 21.10
C ALA A 79 11.74 -9.47 22.18
N ALA A 80 12.01 -8.17 22.24
CA ALA A 80 11.27 -7.27 23.09
C ALA A 80 9.85 -7.42 22.57
N LYS A 81 9.01 -8.05 23.38
CA LYS A 81 7.60 -8.25 23.11
C LYS A 81 7.02 -6.84 22.97
N VAL A 82 6.95 -6.33 21.74
CA VAL A 82 6.29 -5.06 21.46
C VAL A 82 4.84 -5.32 21.84
N GLU A 83 4.40 -4.76 22.96
CA GLU A 83 2.99 -4.75 23.32
C GLU A 83 2.26 -3.98 22.23
N LEU A 84 1.70 -4.72 21.29
CA LEU A 84 0.84 -4.20 20.25
C LEU A 84 -0.47 -3.79 20.92
N LYS A 85 -0.70 -2.48 20.98
CA LYS A 85 -2.03 -1.96 21.33
C LYS A 85 -3.05 -2.46 20.32
N THR A 86 -4.22 -2.83 20.81
CA THR A 86 -5.33 -3.35 19.99
C THR A 86 -6.53 -2.41 20.09
N LEU A 87 -7.48 -2.58 19.17
CA LEU A 87 -8.80 -1.93 19.19
C LEU A 87 -9.76 -2.57 20.21
N GLY A 88 -9.30 -3.56 21.00
CA GLY A 88 -10.12 -4.25 21.99
C GLY A 88 -11.30 -5.03 21.40
N MET A 89 -11.21 -5.45 20.13
CA MET A 89 -12.26 -6.21 19.46
C MET A 89 -11.69 -7.26 18.51
N THR A 90 -12.38 -8.39 18.34
CA THR A 90 -11.99 -9.45 17.41
C THR A 90 -12.56 -9.21 16.00
N PRO A 91 -12.03 -9.88 14.96
CA PRO A 91 -12.63 -9.89 13.62
C PRO A 91 -14.14 -10.18 13.61
N ALA A 92 -14.59 -11.13 14.45
CA ALA A 92 -16.00 -11.49 14.57
C ALA A 92 -16.87 -10.38 15.16
N VAL A 93 -16.36 -9.66 16.17
CA VAL A 93 -17.06 -8.50 16.74
C VAL A 93 -17.12 -7.38 15.71
N TYR A 94 -16.01 -7.11 15.03
CA TYR A 94 -15.96 -6.08 13.99
C TYR A 94 -16.93 -6.38 12.83
N ALA A 95 -16.95 -7.63 12.33
CA ALA A 95 -17.89 -8.06 11.28
C ALA A 95 -19.36 -7.87 11.70
N LYS A 96 -19.71 -8.21 12.95
CA LYS A 96 -21.05 -7.98 13.50
C LYS A 96 -21.44 -6.50 13.58
N ARG A 97 -20.47 -5.59 13.65
CA ARG A 97 -20.72 -4.14 13.69
C ARG A 97 -20.83 -3.53 12.30
N ILE A 98 -19.95 -3.89 11.37
CA ILE A 98 -19.93 -3.30 10.03
C ILE A 98 -21.03 -3.85 9.11
N ASN A 99 -21.33 -5.16 9.19
CA ASN A 99 -22.27 -5.79 8.25
C ASN A 99 -23.68 -5.19 8.30
N PRO A 100 -24.28 -4.88 9.48
CA PRO A 100 -25.55 -4.17 9.54
C PRO A 100 -25.50 -2.75 8.98
N LEU A 101 -24.36 -2.06 9.10
CA LEU A 101 -24.19 -0.71 8.52
C LEU A 101 -24.15 -0.78 6.99
N LEU A 102 -23.45 -1.77 6.42
CA LEU A 102 -23.42 -2.00 4.97
C LEU A 102 -24.81 -2.38 4.44
N GLU A 103 -25.57 -3.18 5.18
CA GLU A 103 -26.95 -3.51 4.84
C GLU A 103 -27.86 -2.29 4.84
N LYS A 104 -27.71 -1.41 5.83
CA LYS A 104 -28.46 -0.14 5.90
C LYS A 104 -28.15 0.80 4.74
N TYR A 105 -26.99 0.64 4.11
CA TYR A 105 -26.60 1.35 2.89
C TYR A 105 -26.98 0.59 1.61
N GLU A 106 -27.76 -0.48 1.72
CA GLU A 106 -28.19 -1.34 0.62
C GLU A 106 -27.01 -1.90 -0.18
N LYS A 107 -25.86 -2.10 0.50
CA LYS A 107 -24.67 -2.70 -0.11
C LYS A 107 -24.70 -4.21 0.05
N PRO A 108 -24.37 -4.99 -1.00
CA PRO A 108 -24.36 -6.46 -0.93
C PRO A 108 -23.10 -7.03 -0.27
N TYR A 109 -22.09 -6.20 0.00
CA TYR A 109 -20.80 -6.64 0.53
C TYR A 109 -20.86 -6.94 2.02
N ARG A 110 -20.15 -7.98 2.46
CA ARG A 110 -20.07 -8.39 3.86
C ARG A 110 -18.64 -8.75 4.22
N VAL A 111 -18.23 -8.42 5.43
CA VAL A 111 -16.98 -8.86 6.03
C VAL A 111 -17.20 -10.26 6.60
N ASP A 112 -16.47 -11.25 6.10
CA ASP A 112 -16.37 -12.57 6.71
C ASP A 112 -15.24 -12.56 7.74
N PRO A 113 -15.52 -12.77 9.04
CA PRO A 113 -14.48 -12.75 10.06
C PRO A 113 -13.47 -13.90 9.96
N ASN A 114 -13.71 -14.91 9.11
CA ASN A 114 -12.83 -16.06 8.94
C ASN A 114 -11.88 -15.93 7.74
N GLU A 115 -12.04 -14.89 6.91
CA GLU A 115 -11.18 -14.63 5.74
C GLU A 115 -9.83 -14.00 6.17
N ILE A 116 -9.10 -14.74 7.00
CA ILE A 116 -7.84 -14.31 7.62
C ILE A 116 -6.66 -14.98 6.92
N THR A 117 -5.75 -14.15 6.40
CA THR A 117 -4.46 -14.59 5.87
C THR A 117 -3.43 -14.60 6.99
N LYS A 118 -2.75 -15.74 7.21
CA LYS A 118 -1.69 -15.84 8.22
C LYS A 118 -0.43 -15.12 7.74
N GLY A 119 0.04 -14.13 8.50
CA GLY A 119 1.31 -13.45 8.24
C GLY A 119 2.42 -13.95 9.15
N GLU A 120 3.63 -13.40 9.06
CA GLU A 120 4.74 -13.74 9.98
C GLU A 120 4.57 -13.03 11.33
N VAL A 121 4.28 -11.73 11.29
CA VAL A 121 4.16 -10.86 12.47
C VAL A 121 2.72 -10.77 12.99
N GLN A 122 1.77 -10.53 12.08
CA GLN A 122 0.34 -10.40 12.36
C GLN A 122 -0.46 -11.18 11.32
N ASP A 123 -1.65 -11.61 11.69
CA ASP A 123 -2.60 -12.13 10.73
C ASP A 123 -3.37 -10.95 10.09
N ILE A 124 -3.89 -11.13 8.89
CA ILE A 124 -4.54 -10.05 8.13
C ILE A 124 -5.94 -10.50 7.73
N LEU A 125 -6.94 -9.78 8.21
CA LEU A 125 -8.29 -9.83 7.64
C LEU A 125 -8.32 -8.90 6.43
N LYS A 126 -8.59 -9.43 5.25
CA LYS A 126 -8.71 -8.63 4.03
C LYS A 126 -10.03 -8.95 3.35
N THR A 127 -10.75 -7.92 2.93
CA THR A 127 -11.94 -8.11 2.11
C THR A 127 -12.16 -6.94 1.16
N SER A 128 -12.85 -7.22 0.06
CA SER A 128 -13.26 -6.19 -0.90
C SER A 128 -14.68 -5.75 -0.59
N LEU A 129 -14.87 -4.44 -0.38
CA LEU A 129 -16.19 -3.85 -0.11
C LEU A 129 -16.66 -3.10 -1.35
N GLY A 130 -16.73 -3.81 -2.47
CA GLY A 130 -17.14 -3.28 -3.76
C GLY A 130 -16.00 -2.85 -4.67
N PRO A 131 -16.30 -2.22 -5.82
CA PRO A 131 -15.32 -1.99 -6.87
C PRO A 131 -14.27 -0.93 -6.51
N TYR A 132 -14.57 -0.06 -5.53
CA TYR A 132 -13.75 1.10 -5.19
C TYR A 132 -13.10 1.01 -3.82
N THR A 133 -13.39 -0.01 -3.02
CA THR A 133 -12.87 -0.08 -1.64
C THR A 133 -12.37 -1.46 -1.25
N SER A 134 -11.25 -1.49 -0.53
CA SER A 134 -10.72 -2.70 0.10
C SER A 134 -10.45 -2.42 1.57
N LEU A 135 -10.92 -3.33 2.41
CA LEU A 135 -10.69 -3.32 3.85
C LEU A 135 -9.51 -4.24 4.17
N ILE A 136 -8.61 -3.75 5.00
CA ILE A 136 -7.49 -4.48 5.58
C ILE A 136 -7.53 -4.23 7.08
N ALA A 137 -7.50 -5.27 7.89
CA ALA A 137 -7.36 -5.17 9.32
C ALA A 137 -6.28 -6.11 9.81
N ALA A 138 -5.35 -5.58 10.59
CA ALA A 138 -4.31 -6.37 11.24
C ALA A 138 -4.90 -7.07 12.47
N VAL A 139 -4.53 -8.34 12.68
CA VAL A 139 -4.99 -9.17 13.80
C VAL A 139 -3.79 -9.63 14.60
N SER A 140 -3.81 -9.36 15.90
CA SER A 140 -2.81 -9.83 16.84
C SER A 140 -2.87 -11.35 16.96
N LYS A 141 -1.74 -12.02 16.74
CA LYS A 141 -1.61 -13.46 16.96
C LYS A 141 -1.69 -13.86 18.43
N GLU A 142 -1.39 -12.92 19.33
CA GLU A 142 -1.38 -13.19 20.76
C GLU A 142 -2.79 -13.14 21.36
N THR A 143 -3.58 -12.13 20.97
CA THR A 143 -4.89 -11.86 21.57
C THR A 143 -6.05 -12.21 20.65
N GLY A 144 -5.82 -12.36 19.34
CA GLY A 144 -6.89 -12.52 18.34
C GLY A 144 -7.68 -11.24 18.08
N GLU A 145 -7.24 -10.11 18.61
CA GLU A 145 -7.89 -8.81 18.47
C GLU A 145 -7.32 -8.02 17.29
N LEU A 146 -8.12 -7.10 16.77
CA LEU A 146 -7.70 -6.17 15.73
C LEU A 146 -6.69 -5.18 16.30
N VAL A 147 -5.56 -5.02 15.61
CA VAL A 147 -4.53 -4.02 15.92
C VAL A 147 -4.92 -2.68 15.31
N ASP A 148 -5.31 -2.70 14.04
CA ASP A 148 -5.80 -1.54 13.31
C ASP A 148 -6.78 -1.97 12.20
N VAL A 149 -7.53 -1.00 11.70
CA VAL A 149 -8.39 -1.15 10.53
C VAL A 149 -8.05 -0.05 9.53
N THR A 150 -7.77 -0.44 8.30
CA THR A 150 -7.53 0.46 7.18
C THR A 150 -8.48 0.12 6.04
N LEU A 151 -9.31 1.08 5.63
CA LEU A 151 -10.06 1.01 4.38
C LEU A 151 -9.32 1.85 3.33
N ILE A 152 -9.04 1.26 2.17
CA ILE A 152 -8.44 1.92 1.03
C ILE A 152 -9.54 2.19 0.00
N GLY A 153 -9.74 3.45 -0.35
CA GLY A 153 -10.69 3.88 -1.38
C GLY A 153 -10.00 4.43 -2.62
N ALA A 154 -10.30 3.86 -3.78
CA ALA A 154 -9.79 4.28 -5.09
C ALA A 154 -10.94 4.48 -6.08
N GLY A 155 -11.31 5.74 -6.33
CA GLY A 155 -12.43 6.09 -7.21
C GLY A 155 -12.03 6.15 -8.68
N ASP A 156 -13.03 6.16 -9.56
CA ASP A 156 -12.89 6.34 -11.01
C ASP A 156 -12.93 7.81 -11.47
N GLY A 157 -12.83 8.76 -10.52
CA GLY A 157 -12.92 10.19 -10.75
C GLY A 157 -14.35 10.73 -10.84
N LYS A 158 -15.39 9.87 -10.78
CA LYS A 158 -16.79 10.33 -10.77
C LYS A 158 -17.27 10.68 -9.36
N PRO A 159 -18.18 11.66 -9.22
CA PRO A 159 -18.75 12.00 -7.91
C PRO A 159 -19.40 10.82 -7.18
N LEU A 160 -20.06 9.91 -7.92
CA LEU A 160 -20.75 8.76 -7.35
C LEU A 160 -19.79 7.77 -6.68
N SER A 161 -18.61 7.51 -7.26
CA SER A 161 -17.62 6.62 -6.64
C SER A 161 -17.05 7.24 -5.36
N GLY A 162 -16.85 8.57 -5.34
CA GLY A 162 -16.45 9.30 -4.14
C GLY A 162 -17.47 9.16 -2.99
N ILE A 163 -18.76 9.33 -3.27
CA ILE A 163 -19.82 9.17 -2.26
C ILE A 163 -19.88 7.74 -1.74
N GLU A 164 -19.78 6.73 -2.63
CA GLU A 164 -19.76 5.33 -2.23
C GLU A 164 -18.58 5.01 -1.31
N ILE A 165 -17.37 5.47 -1.67
CA ILE A 165 -16.17 5.33 -0.83
C ILE A 165 -16.41 5.93 0.55
N MET A 166 -16.94 7.16 0.62
CA MET A 166 -17.20 7.84 1.90
C MET A 166 -18.24 7.11 2.75
N LEU A 167 -19.30 6.56 2.15
CA LEU A 167 -20.30 5.78 2.88
C LEU A 167 -19.66 4.53 3.50
N ILE A 168 -18.92 3.76 2.72
CA ILE A 168 -18.27 2.54 3.21
C ILE A 168 -17.19 2.88 4.25
N ALA A 169 -16.41 3.94 4.02
CA ALA A 169 -15.45 4.45 4.99
C ALA A 169 -16.10 4.81 6.32
N SER A 170 -17.24 5.51 6.30
CA SER A 170 -17.95 5.86 7.52
C SER A 170 -18.41 4.63 8.32
N ALA A 171 -18.90 3.59 7.63
CA ALA A 171 -19.30 2.34 8.27
C ALA A 171 -18.09 1.58 8.84
N ALA A 172 -16.99 1.48 8.08
CA ALA A 172 -15.79 0.79 8.52
C ALA A 172 -15.17 1.46 9.76
N LEU A 173 -15.02 2.78 9.73
CA LEU A 173 -14.45 3.52 10.86
C LEU A 173 -15.36 3.50 12.09
N ALA A 174 -16.68 3.64 11.93
CA ALA A 174 -17.63 3.54 13.05
C ALA A 174 -17.74 2.11 13.61
N ALA A 175 -17.52 1.09 12.79
CA ALA A 175 -17.43 -0.28 13.28
C ALA A 175 -16.16 -0.51 14.12
N ALA A 176 -15.06 0.17 13.80
CA ALA A 176 -13.79 0.09 14.52
C ALA A 176 -13.75 0.95 15.80
N ALA A 177 -14.59 1.98 15.90
CA ALA A 177 -14.67 2.88 17.05
C ALA A 177 -16.00 2.70 17.79
N PRO A 178 -16.01 2.02 18.96
CA PRO A 178 -17.25 1.67 19.64
C PRO A 178 -18.22 2.81 19.92
N ASP A 179 -17.67 3.97 20.24
CA ASP A 179 -18.37 5.16 20.67
C ASP A 179 -18.75 6.10 19.51
N ALA A 180 -18.43 5.74 18.27
CA ALA A 180 -18.65 6.58 17.09
C ALA A 180 -19.99 6.27 16.40
N ASP A 181 -20.79 7.30 16.12
CA ASP A 181 -21.94 7.19 15.22
C ASP A 181 -21.49 7.33 13.76
N TYR A 182 -21.94 6.41 12.90
CA TYR A 182 -21.54 6.37 11.50
C TYR A 182 -21.91 7.64 10.72
N ARG A 183 -23.00 8.34 11.07
CA ARG A 183 -23.42 9.58 10.38
C ARG A 183 -22.54 10.73 10.81
N GLU A 184 -22.14 10.77 12.08
CA GLU A 184 -21.18 11.74 12.59
C GLU A 184 -19.81 11.55 11.92
N VAL A 185 -19.32 10.31 11.88
CA VAL A 185 -18.09 9.97 11.15
C VAL A 185 -18.16 10.42 9.70
N PHE A 186 -19.27 10.13 9.00
CA PHE A 186 -19.47 10.55 7.61
C PHE A 186 -19.38 12.08 7.45
N LYS A 187 -20.01 12.85 8.33
CA LYS A 187 -19.97 14.33 8.31
C LYS A 187 -18.56 14.87 8.55
N LYS A 188 -17.71 14.15 9.29
CA LYS A 188 -16.33 14.55 9.62
C LYS A 188 -15.31 14.12 8.58
N LEU A 189 -15.63 13.20 7.65
CA LEU A 189 -14.71 12.76 6.59
C LEU A 189 -14.09 13.91 5.78
N PRO A 190 -14.83 14.97 5.37
CA PRO A 190 -14.24 16.10 4.66
C PRO A 190 -13.18 16.86 5.47
N ASP A 191 -13.32 16.91 6.79
CA ASP A 191 -12.35 17.55 7.66
C ASP A 191 -11.17 16.62 7.95
N MET A 192 -11.41 15.30 8.09
CA MET A 192 -10.33 14.32 8.21
C MET A 192 -9.45 14.30 6.96
N LEU A 193 -10.04 14.47 5.76
CA LEU A 193 -9.32 14.59 4.49
C LEU A 193 -8.37 15.80 4.45
N LYS A 194 -8.66 16.86 5.23
CA LYS A 194 -7.80 18.04 5.39
C LYS A 194 -6.72 17.84 6.47
N GLY A 195 -6.67 16.67 7.09
CA GLY A 195 -5.68 16.31 8.12
C GLY A 195 -6.16 16.43 9.57
N SER A 196 -7.47 16.58 9.82
CA SER A 196 -7.98 16.63 11.21
C SER A 196 -8.40 15.25 11.71
N ASP A 197 -7.53 14.60 12.49
CA ASP A 197 -7.85 13.34 13.16
C ASP A 197 -9.06 13.50 14.10
N GLN A 198 -9.89 12.46 14.23
CA GLN A 198 -11.02 12.41 15.17
C GLN A 198 -10.79 11.30 16.18
N THR A 199 -11.09 11.55 17.46
CA THR A 199 -10.92 10.55 18.52
C THR A 199 -12.28 10.16 19.08
N TYR A 200 -12.51 8.85 19.21
CA TYR A 200 -13.70 8.27 19.83
C TYR A 200 -13.24 7.21 20.83
N GLY A 201 -13.35 7.51 22.12
CA GLY A 201 -12.83 6.65 23.19
C GLY A 201 -11.32 6.45 23.06
N GLN A 202 -10.89 5.20 22.95
CA GLN A 202 -9.48 4.80 22.79
C GLN A 202 -9.07 4.65 21.31
N VAL A 203 -9.92 5.05 20.36
CA VAL A 203 -9.68 4.87 18.92
C VAL A 203 -9.53 6.23 18.24
N LYS A 204 -8.44 6.38 17.51
CA LYS A 204 -8.18 7.51 16.62
C LYS A 204 -8.55 7.15 15.18
N LEU A 205 -9.39 7.97 14.59
CA LEU A 205 -9.76 7.94 13.18
C LEU A 205 -8.94 8.99 12.42
N SER A 206 -8.39 8.61 11.28
CA SER A 206 -7.60 9.50 10.43
C SER A 206 -7.82 9.18 8.97
N VAL A 207 -7.58 10.17 8.10
CA VAL A 207 -7.68 10.00 6.66
C VAL A 207 -6.43 10.54 5.99
N LYS A 208 -5.84 9.75 5.10
CA LYS A 208 -4.63 10.10 4.35
C LYS A 208 -4.84 9.90 2.86
N PRO A 209 -4.90 10.97 2.05
CA PRO A 209 -4.81 10.83 0.61
C PRO A 209 -3.40 10.39 0.21
N THR A 210 -3.30 9.49 -0.77
CA THR A 210 -2.03 9.03 -1.35
C THR A 210 -2.09 9.16 -2.86
N ASP A 211 -1.02 9.65 -3.48
CA ASP A 211 -1.01 9.95 -4.93
C ASP A 211 -1.17 8.70 -5.81
N MET A 212 -0.83 7.51 -5.30
CA MET A 212 -0.84 6.26 -6.07
C MET A 212 -1.86 5.21 -5.59
N MET A 213 -2.23 5.21 -4.31
CA MET A 213 -3.05 4.15 -3.71
C MET A 213 -4.43 4.62 -3.27
N GLY A 214 -4.85 5.82 -3.70
CA GLY A 214 -6.14 6.41 -3.33
C GLY A 214 -6.13 6.98 -1.91
N THR A 215 -7.29 6.98 -1.26
CA THR A 215 -7.46 7.53 0.09
C THR A 215 -7.50 6.41 1.13
N TRP A 216 -6.69 6.53 2.17
CA TRP A 216 -6.67 5.59 3.29
C TRP A 216 -7.49 6.16 4.44
N PHE A 217 -8.46 5.39 4.92
CA PHE A 217 -9.29 5.70 6.07
C PHE A 217 -8.89 4.73 7.18
N MET A 218 -8.31 5.24 8.26
CA MET A 218 -7.63 4.43 9.26
C MET A 218 -8.29 4.60 10.62
N ALA A 219 -8.44 3.49 11.35
CA ALA A 219 -8.79 3.44 12.76
C ALA A 219 -7.70 2.70 13.53
N ALA A 220 -7.09 3.36 14.50
CA ALA A 220 -5.97 2.82 15.29
C ALA A 220 -6.14 3.17 16.78
N PRO A 221 -5.64 2.32 17.70
CA PRO A 221 -5.65 2.64 19.12
C PRO A 221 -4.69 3.79 19.45
N ILE A 222 -4.98 4.51 20.54
CA ILE A 222 -4.17 5.63 21.07
C ILE A 222 -3.11 5.11 22.05
#